data_AF-A0A535E0Y4-F1
#
_entry.id   AF-A0A535E0Y4-F1
#
_cell.length_a   1.000
_cell.length_b   1.000
_cell.length_c   1.000
_cell.angle_alpha   90.00
_cell.angle_beta   90.00
_cell.angle_gamma   90.00
#
_symmetry.space_group_name_H-M   'P 1'
#
loop_
_entity.id
_entity.type
_entity.pdbx_description
1 polymer ?
#
loop_
_entity_poly.entity_id
_entity_poly.type
_entity_poly.pdbx_seq_one_letter_code
_entity_poly.pdbx_strand_id
1 'polypeptide(L)'
;MDRERIAWFPPGLDVCRAAGADPWATLASGALLAAFPEQVAADAVRRMNARGHAAAVIGRAEPGEGVRDTAGTPIPWPDRDEVARLLDVSPSPWSPP
;
A
#
# COMPACT_ATOMS: atom_id res chain seq x y z
N MET A 1 0.87 12.73 2.80
CA MET A 1 0.38 11.41 3.24
C MET A 1 1.04 11.08 4.58
N ASP A 2 0.31 10.53 5.52
CA ASP A 2 0.82 10.12 6.82
C ASP A 2 1.15 8.62 6.80
N ARG A 3 2.45 8.30 6.83
CA ARG A 3 2.95 6.91 6.78
C ARG A 3 2.56 6.10 8.01
N GLU A 4 2.40 6.75 9.16
CA GLU A 4 2.08 6.09 10.43
C GLU A 4 0.61 5.65 10.49
N ARG A 5 -0.24 6.24 9.64
CA ARG A 5 -1.67 5.92 9.56
C ARG A 5 -2.00 4.81 8.57
N ILE A 6 -1.00 4.27 7.87
CA ILE A 6 -1.21 3.13 6.98
C ILE A 6 -1.60 1.91 7.80
N ALA A 7 -2.76 1.34 7.49
CA ALA A 7 -3.28 0.14 8.13
C ALA A 7 -2.57 -1.11 7.55
N TRP A 8 -1.31 -1.30 7.94
CA TRP A 8 -0.55 -2.48 7.54
C TRP A 8 -1.16 -3.77 8.08
N PHE A 9 -1.10 -4.83 7.27
CA PHE A 9 -1.38 -6.19 7.71
C PHE A 9 -0.07 -6.82 8.23
N PRO A 10 0.10 -7.04 9.55
CA PRO A 10 1.40 -7.43 10.11
C PRO A 10 1.99 -8.72 9.50
N PRO A 11 1.23 -9.81 9.28
CA PRO A 11 1.76 -10.99 8.61
C PRO A 11 2.28 -10.70 7.19
N GLY A 12 1.68 -9.75 6.47
CA GLY A 12 2.16 -9.31 5.16
C GLY A 12 3.52 -8.62 5.23
N LEU A 13 3.76 -7.80 6.27
CA LEU A 13 5.06 -7.19 6.50
C LEU A 13 6.16 -8.22 6.81
N ASP A 14 5.81 -9.28 7.53
CA ASP A 14 6.75 -10.36 7.83
C ASP A 14 7.16 -11.13 6.57
N VAL A 15 6.21 -11.38 5.66
CA VAL A 15 6.50 -11.98 4.34
C VAL A 15 7.40 -11.06 3.51
N CYS A 16 7.08 -9.76 3.42
CA CYS A 16 7.90 -8.80 2.68
C CYS A 16 9.34 -8.77 3.22
N ARG A 17 9.50 -8.75 4.55
CA ARG A 17 10.82 -8.78 5.20
C ARG A 17 11.59 -10.06 4.87
N ALA A 18 10.94 -11.21 4.95
CA ALA A 18 11.57 -12.50 4.65
C ALA A 18 11.99 -12.63 3.18
N ALA A 19 11.21 -12.05 2.26
CA ALA A 19 11.49 -12.06 0.83
C ALA A 19 12.46 -10.95 0.38
N GLY A 20 12.85 -10.02 1.27
CA GLY A 20 13.61 -8.83 0.89
C GLY A 20 12.83 -7.94 -0.08
N ALA A 21 11.50 -7.88 0.08
CA ALA A 21 10.61 -7.06 -0.72
C ALA A 21 10.23 -5.75 0.00
N ASP A 22 10.04 -4.68 -0.77
CA ASP A 22 9.47 -3.44 -0.25
C ASP A 22 7.94 -3.56 -0.15
N PRO A 23 7.34 -3.47 1.06
CA PRO A 23 5.89 -3.53 1.23
C PRO A 23 5.15 -2.35 0.56
N TRP A 24 5.82 -1.23 0.27
CA TRP A 24 5.24 -0.11 -0.49
C TRP A 24 5.14 -0.36 -1.99
N ALA A 25 5.97 -1.27 -2.51
CA ALA A 25 6.05 -1.61 -3.93
C ALA A 25 5.47 -3.01 -4.23
N THR A 26 4.76 -3.60 -3.26
CA THR A 26 4.10 -4.90 -3.40
C THR A 26 2.60 -4.72 -3.68
N LEU A 27 2.04 -5.55 -4.55
CA LEU A 27 0.59 -5.61 -4.78
C LEU A 27 -0.21 -5.78 -3.47
N ALA A 28 -1.15 -4.87 -3.22
CA ALA A 28 -2.07 -4.94 -2.10
C ALA A 28 -3.42 -5.59 -2.49
N SER A 29 -3.39 -6.84 -2.97
CA SER A 29 -4.60 -7.57 -3.36
C SER A 29 -5.54 -7.74 -2.16
N GLY A 30 -6.61 -6.93 -2.11
CA GLY A 30 -7.58 -6.89 -1.01
C GLY A 30 -7.64 -5.56 -0.23
N ALA A 31 -6.81 -4.57 -0.59
CA ALA A 31 -6.91 -3.21 -0.06
C ALA A 31 -7.64 -2.27 -1.03
N LEU A 32 -8.22 -1.19 -0.50
CA LEU A 32 -8.87 -0.14 -1.27
C LEU A 32 -8.26 1.22 -0.92
N LEU A 33 -7.81 1.97 -1.95
CA LEU A 33 -7.53 3.40 -1.85
C LEU A 33 -8.73 4.18 -2.38
N ALA A 34 -9.30 5.06 -1.57
CA ALA A 34 -10.49 5.83 -1.93
C ALA A 34 -10.35 7.30 -1.50
N ALA A 35 -10.87 8.19 -2.34
CA ALA A 35 -10.95 9.62 -2.07
C ALA A 35 -12.39 10.01 -1.70
N PHE A 36 -12.52 10.90 -0.72
CA PHE A 36 -13.79 11.44 -0.23
C PHE A 36 -13.68 12.96 -0.07
N PRO A 37 -14.79 13.71 -0.19
CA PRO A 37 -14.83 15.08 0.30
C PRO A 37 -14.35 15.15 1.77
N GLU A 38 -13.56 16.17 2.10
CA GLU A 38 -12.94 16.31 3.42
C GLU A 38 -13.96 16.22 4.56
N GLN A 39 -15.15 16.79 4.35
CA GLN A 39 -16.23 16.83 5.33
C GLN A 39 -16.82 15.45 5.67
N VAL A 40 -16.66 14.45 4.78
CA VAL A 40 -17.26 13.11 4.97
C VAL A 40 -16.22 12.01 5.20
N ALA A 41 -14.93 12.29 4.99
CA ALA A 41 -13.85 11.30 5.11
C ALA A 41 -13.82 10.63 6.50
N ALA A 42 -14.00 11.39 7.58
CA ALA A 42 -14.01 10.87 8.93
C ALA A 42 -15.23 9.94 9.20
N ASP A 43 -16.42 10.28 8.68
CA ASP A 43 -17.60 9.42 8.80
C ASP A 43 -17.46 8.13 7.99
N ALA A 44 -16.91 8.23 6.77
CA ALA A 44 -16.65 7.06 5.93
C ALA A 44 -15.71 6.06 6.63
N VAL A 45 -14.60 6.55 7.20
CA VAL A 45 -13.67 5.72 8.00
C VAL A 45 -14.37 5.08 9.19
N ARG A 46 -15.16 5.85 9.96
CA ARG A 46 -15.92 5.31 11.10
C ARG A 46 -16.86 4.19 10.67
N ARG A 47 -17.59 4.36 9.56
CA ARG A 47 -18.54 3.35 9.04
C ARG A 47 -17.82 2.09 8.54
N MET A 48 -16.67 2.23 7.88
CA MET A 48 -15.86 1.10 7.44
C MET A 48 -15.34 0.29 8.64
N ASN A 49 -14.77 0.97 9.65
CA ASN A 49 -14.30 0.33 10.87
C ASN A 49 -15.44 -0.38 11.63
N ALA A 50 -16.63 0.24 11.72
CA ALA A 50 -17.81 -0.39 12.33
C ALA A 50 -18.29 -1.66 11.63
N ARG A 51 -17.90 -1.87 10.37
CA ARG A 51 -18.16 -3.09 9.58
C ARG A 51 -16.99 -4.08 9.61
N GLY A 52 -15.96 -3.81 10.41
CA GLY A 52 -14.78 -4.68 10.52
C GLY A 52 -13.72 -4.46 9.44
N HIS A 53 -13.82 -3.40 8.65
CA HIS A 53 -12.78 -3.04 7.68
C HIS A 53 -11.83 -2.02 8.28
N ALA A 54 -10.57 -2.39 8.48
CA ALA A 54 -9.54 -1.47 8.94
C ALA A 54 -9.36 -0.34 7.92
N ALA A 55 -9.73 0.88 8.31
CA ALA A 55 -9.65 2.05 7.46
C ALA A 55 -9.10 3.25 8.23
N ALA A 56 -8.35 4.09 7.53
CA ALA A 56 -7.79 5.33 8.05
C ALA A 56 -7.78 6.40 6.96
N VAL A 57 -7.89 7.67 7.36
CA VAL A 57 -7.51 8.78 6.48
C VAL A 57 -5.99 8.82 6.44
N ILE A 58 -5.38 8.60 5.28
CA ILE A 58 -3.91 8.55 5.16
C ILE A 58 -3.33 9.83 4.55
N GLY A 59 -4.16 10.80 4.17
CA GLY A 59 -3.68 12.04 3.58
C GLY A 59 -4.79 12.88 2.98
N ARG A 60 -4.38 13.93 2.27
CA ARG A 60 -5.23 14.86 1.54
C ARG A 60 -4.69 14.97 0.12
N ALA A 61 -5.60 15.08 -0.84
CA ALA A 61 -5.26 15.44 -2.21
C ALA A 61 -5.31 16.97 -2.36
N GLU A 62 -4.28 17.54 -2.98
CA GLU A 62 -4.13 18.96 -3.24
C GLU A 62 -3.74 19.17 -4.71
N PRO A 63 -3.99 20.35 -5.30
CA PRO A 63 -3.50 20.64 -6.64
C PRO A 63 -1.98 20.49 -6.73
N GLY A 64 -1.50 19.73 -7.72
CA GLY A 64 -0.09 19.43 -7.91
C GLY A 64 0.13 18.02 -8.42
N GLU A 65 1.37 17.53 -8.28
CA GLU A 65 1.79 16.23 -8.77
C GLU A 65 2.58 15.45 -7.70
N GLY A 66 2.46 14.12 -7.77
CA GLY A 66 3.16 13.19 -6.89
C GLY A 66 2.55 13.05 -5.50
N VAL A 67 3.23 12.27 -4.67
CA VAL A 67 2.85 12.04 -3.27
C VAL A 67 4.05 12.35 -2.38
N ARG A 68 3.80 13.10 -1.30
CA ARG A 68 4.79 13.43 -0.28
C ARG A 68 4.28 12.98 1.08
N ASP A 69 5.18 12.62 1.99
CA ASP A 69 4.81 12.37 3.37
C ASP A 69 4.69 13.66 4.20
N THR A 70 4.40 13.53 5.50
CA THR A 70 4.25 14.66 6.43
C THR A 70 5.54 15.45 6.67
N ALA A 71 6.71 14.87 6.36
CA ALA A 71 8.00 15.57 6.38
C ALA A 71 8.32 16.25 5.03
N GLY A 72 7.43 16.14 4.03
CA GLY A 72 7.63 16.66 2.68
C GLY A 72 8.49 15.76 1.79
N THR A 73 8.92 14.59 2.29
CA THR A 73 9.73 13.63 1.55
C THR A 73 8.87 12.96 0.47
N PRO A 74 9.33 12.94 -0.80
CA PRO A 74 8.61 12.24 -1.86
C PRO A 74 8.45 10.74 -1.56
N ILE A 75 7.28 10.21 -1.86
CA ILE A 75 7.03 8.77 -1.89
C ILE A 75 7.28 8.33 -3.34
N PRO A 76 8.30 7.49 -3.60
CA PRO A 76 8.65 7.11 -4.96
C PRO A 76 7.57 6.24 -5.57
N TRP A 77 7.37 6.39 -6.88
CA TRP A 77 6.63 5.43 -7.66
C TRP A 77 7.58 4.28 -8.02
N PRO A 78 7.24 3.02 -7.71
CA PRO A 78 8.11 1.91 -8.08
C PRO A 78 8.10 1.70 -9.60
N ASP A 79 9.28 1.50 -10.20
CA ASP A 79 9.40 1.17 -11.63
C ASP A 79 8.79 -0.20 -11.95
N ARG A 80 8.73 -1.09 -10.95
CA ARG A 80 8.21 -2.45 -11.05
C ARG A 80 7.62 -2.91 -9.72
N ASP A 81 6.57 -3.73 -9.79
CA ASP A 81 6.05 -4.44 -8.62
C ASP A 81 7.03 -5.50 -8.07
N GLU A 82 7.09 -5.61 -6.75
CA GLU A 82 8.00 -6.52 -6.03
C GLU A 82 7.62 -7.99 -6.19
N VAL A 83 6.34 -8.35 -6.33
CA VAL A 83 5.94 -9.74 -6.62
C VAL A 83 6.45 -10.14 -7.98
N ALA A 84 6.25 -9.28 -8.98
CA ALA A 84 6.79 -9.51 -10.31
C ALA A 84 8.32 -9.62 -10.28
N ARG A 85 9.02 -8.77 -9.52
CA ARG A 85 10.49 -8.83 -9.39
C ARG A 85 10.95 -10.17 -8.83
N LEU A 86 10.29 -10.67 -7.79
CA LEU A 86 10.67 -11.93 -7.14
C LEU A 86 10.43 -13.16 -8.04
N LEU A 87 9.35 -13.16 -8.82
CA LEU A 87 9.02 -14.28 -9.71
C LEU A 87 9.99 -14.40 -10.91
N ASP A 88 10.56 -13.29 -11.36
CA ASP A 88 11.56 -13.29 -12.46
C ASP A 88 12.92 -13.89 -12.08
N VAL A 89 13.24 -14.00 -10.78
CA VAL A 89 14.55 -14.48 -10.31
C VAL A 89 14.68 -16.00 -10.38
N SER A 90 13.61 -16.73 -10.73
CA SER A 90 13.66 -18.19 -10.82
C SER A 90 13.87 -18.69 -12.26
N PRO A 91 14.99 -19.37 -12.60
CA PRO A 91 14.92 -20.36 -13.67
C PRO A 91 13.86 -21.39 -13.26
N SER A 92 12.91 -21.67 -14.14
CA SER A 92 11.88 -22.67 -13.86
C SER A 92 12.53 -24.01 -13.49
N PRO A 93 12.24 -24.59 -12.30
CA PRO A 93 12.58 -25.98 -12.02
C PRO A 93 11.64 -26.96 -12.75
N TRP A 94 10.59 -26.45 -13.39
CA TRP A 94 9.61 -27.21 -14.14
C TRP A 94 9.72 -26.89 -15.63
N SER A 95 10.70 -27.50 -16.28
CA SER A 95 10.63 -27.77 -17.71
C SER A 95 10.05 -29.17 -17.86
N PRO A 96 8.90 -29.37 -18.52
CA PRO A 96 8.49 -30.71 -18.89
C PRO A 96 9.53 -31.31 -19.86
N PRO A 97 9.68 -32.65 -19.89
CA PRO A 97 10.67 -33.31 -20.72
C PRO A 97 10.48 -33.03 -22.21
#